data_AF-X1KT60-F1
#
_entry.id   AF-X1KT60-F1
#
_cell.length_a   1.000
_cell.length_b   1.000
_cell.length_c   1.000
_cell.angle_alpha   90.00
_cell.angle_beta   90.00
_cell.angle_gamma   90.00
#
_symmetry.space_group_name_H-M   'P 1'
#
loop_
_entity.id
_entity.type
_entity.pdbx_description
1 polymer ?
#
loop_
_entity_poly.entity_id
_entity_poly.type
_entity_poly.pdbx_seq_one_letter_code
_entity_poly.pdbx_strand_id
1 'polypeptide(L)'
;MKRISLRSAAVILSVSLIAGLSLVSCPALAEEEFITIHWAQWAPADYLEKLSRDFTAETGIEVVVEQTPWETFVQKYNTELIAKSDAWDIIVGDSQDIGNNV
;
A
#
# COMPACT_ATOMS: atom_id res chain seq x y z
N MET A 1 37.75 -46.67 24.31
CA MET A 1 36.41 -46.07 24.19
C MET A 1 36.38 -44.82 25.07
N LYS A 2 36.40 -43.60 24.50
CA LYS A 2 36.51 -42.34 25.25
C LYS A 2 35.16 -42.04 25.93
N ARG A 3 35.15 -41.98 27.26
CA ARG A 3 33.98 -41.64 28.08
C ARG A 3 33.70 -40.14 27.95
N ILE A 4 32.63 -39.78 27.28
CA ILE A 4 32.17 -38.39 27.14
C ILE A 4 31.60 -37.95 28.50
N SER A 5 32.10 -36.83 29.04
CA SER A 5 31.71 -36.26 30.33
C SER A 5 30.32 -35.64 30.26
N LEU A 6 29.50 -35.79 31.32
CA LEU A 6 28.14 -35.20 31.42
C LEU A 6 28.13 -33.68 31.19
N ARG A 7 29.23 -32.99 31.51
CA ARG A 7 29.38 -31.53 31.26
C ARG A 7 29.47 -31.23 29.76
N SER A 8 30.08 -32.12 28.97
CA SER A 8 30.15 -31.99 27.51
C SER A 8 28.81 -32.28 26.84
N ALA A 9 28.02 -33.23 27.37
CA ALA A 9 26.67 -33.50 26.88
C ALA A 9 25.71 -32.32 27.12
N ALA A 10 25.81 -31.66 28.29
CA ALA A 10 24.99 -30.49 28.61
C ALA A 10 25.30 -29.26 27.73
N VAL A 11 26.58 -29.05 27.38
CA VAL A 11 27.00 -27.96 26.46
C VAL A 11 26.56 -28.24 25.02
N ILE A 12 26.57 -29.50 24.58
CA ILE A 12 26.06 -29.86 23.24
C ILE A 12 24.54 -29.68 23.19
N LEU A 13 23.82 -30.01 24.27
CA LEU A 13 22.37 -29.87 24.34
C LEU A 13 21.90 -28.40 24.37
N SER A 14 22.67 -27.50 25.01
CA SER A 14 22.34 -26.07 25.03
C SER A 14 22.66 -25.34 23.72
N VAL A 15 23.69 -25.76 22.99
CA VAL A 15 24.00 -25.22 21.64
C VAL A 15 22.97 -25.70 20.61
N SER A 16 22.47 -26.93 20.72
CA SER A 16 21.42 -27.44 19.82
C SER A 16 20.05 -26.77 20.04
N LEU A 17 19.75 -26.25 21.24
CA LEU A 17 18.47 -25.60 21.52
C LEU A 17 18.42 -24.15 20.99
N ILE A 18 19.55 -23.47 20.87
CA ILE A 18 19.65 -22.09 20.34
C ILE A 18 19.69 -22.10 18.80
N ALA A 19 20.23 -23.16 18.18
CA ALA A 19 20.28 -23.31 16.72
C ALA A 19 18.94 -23.71 16.07
N GLY A 20 17.96 -24.17 16.87
CA GLY A 20 16.65 -24.63 16.37
C GLY A 20 15.58 -23.54 16.24
N LEU A 21 15.83 -22.33 16.74
CA LEU A 21 14.82 -21.26 16.84
C LEU A 21 14.97 -20.13 15.80
N SER A 22 15.77 -20.34 14.76
CA SER A 22 16.15 -19.27 13.82
C SER A 22 15.40 -19.28 12.47
N LEU A 23 14.37 -20.12 12.29
CA LEU A 23 13.65 -20.23 11.01
C LEU A 23 12.13 -20.08 11.15
N VAL A 24 11.67 -19.22 12.07
CA VAL A 24 10.33 -18.64 11.89
C VAL A 24 10.50 -17.48 10.90
N SER A 25 10.54 -17.83 9.61
CA SER A 25 10.27 -16.85 8.56
C SER A 25 8.83 -16.39 8.77
N CYS A 26 8.67 -15.26 9.48
CA CYS A 26 7.43 -14.53 9.43
C CYS A 26 7.22 -14.20 7.94
N PRO A 27 6.17 -14.68 7.26
CA PRO A 27 5.85 -14.12 5.97
C PRO A 27 5.68 -12.63 6.23
N ALA A 28 6.47 -11.80 5.56
CA ALA A 28 6.17 -10.39 5.51
C ALA A 28 4.72 -10.30 5.05
N LEU A 29 3.84 -9.78 5.91
CA LEU A 29 2.49 -9.43 5.48
C LEU A 29 2.73 -8.50 4.29
N ALA A 30 2.35 -8.95 3.10
CA ALA A 30 2.34 -8.07 1.95
C ALA A 30 1.43 -6.90 2.35
N GLU A 31 2.02 -5.72 2.48
CA GLU A 31 1.27 -4.50 2.72
C GLU A 31 0.29 -4.39 1.54
N GLU A 32 -1.02 -4.31 1.83
CA GLU A 32 -2.03 -4.16 0.80
C GLU A 32 -1.75 -2.83 0.08
N GLU A 33 -1.11 -2.93 -1.08
CA GLU A 33 -0.77 -1.79 -1.91
C GLU A 33 -2.04 -1.35 -2.63
N PHE A 34 -2.50 -0.13 -2.31
CA PHE A 34 -3.65 0.47 -2.95
C PHE A 34 -3.25 1.77 -3.63
N ILE A 35 -3.95 2.08 -4.72
CA ILE A 35 -3.85 3.36 -5.43
C ILE A 35 -5.16 4.11 -5.22
N THR A 36 -5.08 5.33 -4.71
CA THR A 36 -6.20 6.24 -4.55
C THR A 36 -6.19 7.28 -5.68
N ILE A 37 -7.32 7.38 -6.39
CA ILE A 37 -7.50 8.31 -7.49
C ILE A 37 -8.64 9.26 -7.16
N HIS A 38 -8.38 10.56 -7.24
CA HIS A 38 -9.41 11.59 -7.13
C HIS A 38 -9.77 12.18 -8.49
N TRP A 39 -11.07 12.25 -8.78
CA TRP A 39 -11.57 12.91 -9.99
C TRP A 39 -12.92 13.59 -9.76
N ALA A 40 -13.28 14.49 -10.67
CA ALA A 40 -14.60 15.07 -10.73
C ALA A 40 -15.64 14.01 -11.13
N GLN A 41 -16.86 14.16 -10.64
CA GLN A 41 -17.94 13.23 -10.92
C GLN A 41 -18.56 13.52 -12.30
N TRP A 42 -18.37 12.60 -13.23
CA TRP A 42 -18.98 12.61 -14.56
C TRP A 42 -18.85 11.23 -15.23
N ALA A 43 -19.60 10.99 -16.30
CA ALA A 43 -19.73 9.64 -16.88
C ALA A 43 -18.39 8.93 -17.21
N PRO A 44 -17.34 9.61 -17.69
CA PRO A 44 -16.01 9.00 -17.84
C PRO A 44 -15.33 8.54 -16.55
N ALA A 45 -15.59 9.16 -15.40
CA ALA A 45 -15.09 8.67 -14.12
C ALA A 45 -15.67 7.30 -13.74
N ASP A 46 -16.92 7.02 -14.14
CA ASP A 46 -17.53 5.70 -13.96
C ASP A 46 -16.82 4.61 -14.79
N TYR A 47 -16.33 4.98 -15.99
CA TYR A 47 -15.53 4.08 -16.81
C TYR A 47 -14.12 3.89 -16.23
N LEU A 48 -13.54 4.90 -15.60
CA LEU A 48 -12.28 4.76 -14.88
C LEU A 48 -12.43 3.76 -13.73
N GLU A 49 -13.51 3.85 -12.94
CA GLU A 49 -13.79 2.88 -11.88
C GLU A 49 -13.95 1.46 -12.43
N LYS A 50 -14.60 1.31 -13.58
CA LYS A 50 -14.69 0.02 -14.27
C LYS A 50 -13.30 -0.50 -14.71
N LEU A 51 -12.48 0.36 -15.32
CA LEU A 51 -11.13 0.00 -15.77
C LEU A 51 -10.23 -0.39 -14.59
N SER A 52 -10.34 0.35 -13.48
CA SER A 52 -9.63 0.08 -12.23
C SER A 52 -9.91 -1.33 -11.72
N ARG A 53 -11.14 -1.83 -11.83
CA ARG A 53 -11.49 -3.20 -11.44
C ARG A 53 -10.82 -4.26 -12.30
N ASP A 54 -10.72 -4.02 -13.61
CA ASP A 54 -10.04 -4.93 -14.53
C ASP A 54 -8.53 -4.93 -14.24
N PHE A 55 -7.94 -3.75 -13.98
CA PHE A 55 -6.56 -3.63 -13.52
C PHE A 55 -6.29 -4.37 -12.21
N THR A 56 -7.16 -4.23 -11.20
CA THR A 56 -7.05 -4.96 -9.93
C THR A 56 -7.15 -6.47 -10.13
N ALA A 57 -8.01 -6.95 -11.04
CA ALA A 57 -8.12 -8.38 -11.33
C ALA A 57 -6.83 -8.97 -11.95
N GLU A 58 -6.10 -8.18 -12.73
CA GLU A 58 -4.85 -8.61 -13.39
C GLU A 58 -3.61 -8.50 -12.49
N THR A 59 -3.57 -7.48 -11.62
CA THR A 59 -2.36 -7.13 -10.86
C THR A 59 -2.43 -7.50 -9.39
N GLY A 60 -3.65 -7.60 -8.83
CA GLY A 60 -3.87 -7.72 -7.39
C GLY A 60 -3.72 -6.41 -6.62
N ILE A 61 -3.44 -5.28 -7.28
CA ILE A 61 -3.34 -3.95 -6.67
C ILE A 61 -4.73 -3.33 -6.59
N GLU A 62 -5.17 -2.95 -5.39
CA GLU A 62 -6.47 -2.32 -5.21
C GLU A 62 -6.45 -0.87 -5.73
N VAL A 63 -7.53 -0.44 -6.38
CA VAL A 63 -7.66 0.95 -6.84
C VAL A 63 -8.99 1.52 -6.36
N VAL A 64 -8.91 2.63 -5.62
CA VAL A 64 -10.06 3.35 -5.08
C VAL A 64 -10.25 4.64 -5.86
N VAL A 65 -11.39 4.78 -6.55
CA VAL A 65 -11.74 6.00 -7.29
C VAL A 65 -12.70 6.83 -6.45
N GLU A 66 -12.23 7.96 -5.94
CA GLU A 66 -13.04 8.92 -5.20
C GLU A 66 -13.52 10.05 -6.13
N GLN A 67 -14.83 10.10 -6.34
CA GLN A 67 -15.46 11.14 -7.15
C GLN A 67 -15.97 12.30 -6.28
N THR A 68 -15.83 13.54 -6.74
CA THR A 68 -16.45 14.73 -6.12
C THR A 68 -17.21 15.53 -7.17
N PRO A 69 -18.39 16.10 -6.83
CA PRO A 69 -19.14 16.93 -7.77
C PRO A 69 -18.26 18.03 -8.38
N TRP A 70 -18.41 18.26 -9.69
CA TRP A 70 -17.61 19.21 -10.46
C TRP A 70 -17.55 20.59 -9.81
N GLU A 71 -18.67 21.06 -9.24
CA GLU A 71 -18.81 22.35 -8.59
C GLU A 71 -17.84 22.55 -7.42
N THR A 72 -17.37 21.46 -6.81
CA THR A 72 -16.52 21.47 -5.61
C THR A 72 -15.17 20.78 -5.80
N PHE A 73 -14.94 20.13 -6.95
CA PHE A 73 -13.74 19.35 -7.24
C PHE A 73 -12.44 20.17 -7.07
N VAL A 74 -12.37 21.33 -7.76
CA VAL A 74 -11.17 22.19 -7.73
C VAL A 74 -10.87 22.71 -6.33
N GLN A 75 -11.89 23.16 -5.62
CA GLN A 75 -11.74 23.65 -4.25
C GLN A 75 -11.21 22.57 -3.31
N LYS A 76 -11.75 21.34 -3.43
CA LYS A 76 -11.37 20.21 -2.58
C LYS A 76 -9.92 19.82 -2.81
N TYR A 77 -9.52 19.53 -4.06
CA TYR A 77 -8.15 19.08 -4.30
C TYR A 77 -7.13 20.18 -3.98
N ASN A 78 -7.45 21.46 -4.21
CA ASN A 78 -6.57 22.57 -3.81
C ASN A 78 -6.40 22.67 -2.28
N THR A 79 -7.46 22.40 -1.52
CA THR A 79 -7.39 22.40 -0.05
C THR A 79 -6.40 21.35 0.45
N GLU A 80 -6.44 20.15 -0.14
CA GLU A 80 -5.52 19.07 0.18
C GLU A 80 -4.07 19.36 -0.27
N LEU A 81 -3.89 19.96 -1.46
CA LEU A 81 -2.57 20.38 -1.93
C LEU A 81 -1.94 21.45 -1.01
N ILE A 82 -2.70 22.44 -0.55
CA ILE A 82 -2.24 23.46 0.41
C ILE A 82 -1.88 22.81 1.75
N ALA A 83 -2.69 21.86 2.21
CA ALA A 83 -2.44 21.10 3.42
C ALA A 83 -1.23 20.15 3.29
N LYS A 84 -0.77 19.88 2.06
CA LYS A 84 0.25 18.86 1.75
C LYS A 84 -0.14 17.49 2.30
N SER A 85 -1.42 17.15 2.19
CA SER A 85 -1.92 15.88 2.67
C SER A 85 -1.51 14.72 1.75
N ASP A 86 -1.70 13.52 2.27
CA ASP A 86 -1.55 12.23 1.61
C ASP A 86 -2.92 11.64 1.24
N ALA A 87 -3.93 12.50 1.01
CA ALA A 87 -5.30 12.07 0.78
C ALA A 87 -5.46 11.19 -0.49
N TRP A 88 -4.71 11.49 -1.55
CA TRP A 88 -4.74 10.73 -2.80
C TRP A 88 -3.37 10.60 -3.47
N ASP A 89 -3.15 9.49 -4.16
CA ASP A 89 -1.94 9.24 -4.96
C ASP A 89 -1.99 9.95 -6.32
N ILE A 90 -3.18 10.00 -6.93
CA ILE A 90 -3.41 10.55 -8.26
C ILE A 90 -4.61 11.50 -8.25
N ILE A 91 -4.45 12.67 -8.84
CA ILE A 91 -5.55 13.60 -9.14
C ILE A 91 -5.68 13.74 -10.65
N VAL A 92 -6.85 13.44 -11.20
CA VAL A 92 -7.15 13.66 -12.62
C VAL A 92 -7.71 15.08 -12.79
N GLY A 93 -6.83 16.07 -12.96
CA GLY A 93 -7.24 17.47 -13.12
C GLY A 93 -7.56 17.85 -14.57
N ASP A 94 -8.40 18.87 -14.75
CA ASP A 94 -8.59 19.51 -16.05
C ASP A 94 -7.46 20.52 -16.33
N SER A 95 -7.07 20.65 -17.60
CA SER A 95 -6.07 21.62 -18.04
C SER A 95 -6.40 23.08 -17.71
N GLN A 96 -7.69 23.42 -17.57
CA GLN A 96 -8.15 24.74 -17.19
C GLN A 96 -7.91 25.03 -15.71
N ASP A 97 -7.80 24.00 -14.89
CA ASP A 97 -7.65 24.12 -13.43
C ASP A 97 -6.18 24.00 -13.01
N ILE A 98 -5.41 23.17 -13.70
CA ILE A 98 -3.99 22.94 -13.42
C ILE A 98 -3.16 24.14 -13.90
N GLY A 99 -2.44 24.77 -12.97
CA GLY A 99 -1.51 25.86 -13.27
C GLY A 99 -2.12 27.25 -13.19
N ASN A 100 -3.42 27.36 -12.90
CA ASN A 100 -3.94 28.59 -12.32
C ASN A 100 -3.26 28.79 -10.96
N ASN A 101 -2.84 30.03 -10.66
CA ASN A 101 -2.12 30.36 -9.44
C ASN A 101 -2.96 30.02 -8.21
N VAL A 102 -2.78 28.81 -7.70
CA VAL A 102 -3.12 28.38 -6.34
C VAL A 102 -2.24 29.08 -5.33
#